data_AF-A0A6L7CZD4-F1
#
_entry.id   AF-A0A6L7CZD4-F1
#
_cell.length_a   1.000
_cell.length_b   1.000
_cell.length_c   1.000
_cell.angle_alpha   90.00
_cell.angle_beta   90.00
_cell.angle_gamma   90.00
#
_symmetry.space_group_name_H-M   'P 1'
#
loop_
_entity.id
_entity.type
_entity.pdbx_description
1 polymer ?
#
loop_
_entity_poly.entity_id
_entity_poly.type
_entity_poly.pdbx_seq_one_letter_code
_entity_poly.pdbx_strand_id
1 'polypeptide(L)' 'NDPNFATTMLNALAGKQPLDNTLTNLSGKDVAGLLAYLGLGEGSALPVGVPVPWPSATPPTGWLKCNGAAFSAEEYPELA' A
#
# COMPACT_ATOMS: atom_id res chain seq x y z
N ASN A 1 -33.29 34.82 7.67
CA ASN A 1 -31.93 34.65 7.13
C ASN A 1 -30.98 35.03 8.26
N ASP A 2 -30.26 34.06 8.84
CA ASP A 2 -29.30 34.36 9.92
C ASP A 2 -27.99 34.85 9.29
N PRO A 3 -27.57 36.11 9.51
CA PRO A 3 -26.35 36.67 8.94
C PRO A 3 -25.08 35.95 9.40
N ASN A 4 -25.14 35.21 10.52
CA ASN A 4 -23.98 34.54 11.11
C ASN A 4 -23.92 33.05 10.80
N PHE A 5 -24.86 32.51 10.03
CA PHE A 5 -24.94 31.07 9.75
C PHE A 5 -23.62 30.50 9.19
N ALA A 6 -23.02 31.19 8.22
CA ALA A 6 -21.76 30.75 7.59
C ALA A 6 -20.61 30.72 8.60
N THR A 7 -20.49 31.74 9.44
CA THR A 7 -19.45 31.82 10.49
C THR A 7 -19.67 30.76 11.57
N THR A 8 -20.91 30.52 11.97
CA THR A 8 -21.27 29.47 12.93
C THR A 8 -20.88 28.09 12.41
N MET A 9 -21.20 27.78 11.15
CA MET A 9 -20.81 26.51 10.53
C MET A 9 -19.28 26.39 10.42
N LEU A 10 -18.59 27.45 10.00
CA LEU A 10 -17.12 27.45 9.90
C LEU A 10 -16.47 27.16 11.26
N ASN A 11 -16.93 27.81 12.33
CA ASN A 11 -16.43 27.61 13.69
C ASN A 11 -16.78 26.22 14.23
N ALA A 12 -17.98 25.71 13.92
CA ALA A 12 -18.40 24.37 14.31
C ALA A 12 -17.58 23.28 13.62
N LEU A 13 -17.06 23.54 12.40
CA LEU A 13 -16.21 22.63 11.65
C LEU A 13 -14.72 22.78 12.00
N ALA A 14 -14.30 23.92 12.56
CA ALA A 14 -12.93 24.14 12.98
C ALA A 14 -12.49 23.08 14.01
N GLY A 15 -11.35 22.43 13.75
CA GLY A 15 -10.80 21.41 14.64
C GLY A 15 -11.58 20.09 14.71
N LYS A 16 -12.59 19.87 13.84
CA LYS A 16 -13.32 18.59 13.74
C LYS A 16 -12.54 17.51 13.01
N GLN A 17 -11.35 17.81 12.49
CA GLN A 17 -10.45 16.77 12.01
C GLN A 17 -9.83 16.06 13.22
N PRO A 18 -9.82 14.71 13.26
CA PRO A 18 -9.37 13.96 14.43
C PRO A 18 -7.91 14.27 14.80
N LEU A 19 -7.58 14.01 16.07
CA LEU A 19 -6.22 14.09 16.64
C LEU A 19 -5.18 13.23 15.89
N ASP A 20 -5.66 12.26 15.10
CA ASP A 20 -4.85 11.41 14.23
C ASP A 20 -4.99 11.82 12.75
N ASN A 21 -3.84 11.98 12.08
CA ASN A 21 -3.75 12.49 10.71
C ASN A 21 -4.15 11.48 9.63
N THR A 22 -4.56 10.26 9.98
CA THR A 22 -4.85 9.19 9.01
C THR A 22 -5.90 9.60 7.99
N LEU A 23 -7.00 10.24 8.41
CA LEU A 23 -8.04 10.64 7.47
C LEU A 23 -7.53 11.66 6.44
N THR A 24 -6.73 12.63 6.86
CA THR A 24 -6.05 13.59 5.97
C THR A 24 -5.11 12.88 5.02
N ASN A 25 -4.33 11.95 5.55
CA ASN A 25 -3.35 11.20 4.80
C ASN A 25 -4.00 10.26 3.80
N LEU A 26 -5.24 9.82 4.00
CA LEU A 26 -5.92 8.90 3.07
C LEU A 26 -6.86 9.62 2.10
N SER A 27 -7.46 10.74 2.51
CA SER A 27 -8.44 11.45 1.70
C SER A 27 -7.83 12.02 0.42
N GLY A 28 -8.49 11.80 -0.72
CA GLY A 28 -8.07 12.36 -2.01
C GLY A 28 -6.83 11.72 -2.64
N LYS A 29 -6.27 10.65 -2.05
CA LYS A 29 -5.20 9.87 -2.67
C LYS A 29 -5.75 8.90 -3.70
N ASP A 30 -4.96 8.66 -4.73
CA ASP A 30 -5.14 7.55 -5.66
C ASP A 30 -4.62 6.23 -5.06
N VAL A 31 -4.79 5.13 -5.79
CA VAL A 31 -4.36 3.79 -5.33
C VAL A 31 -2.87 3.79 -5.00
N ALA A 32 -2.02 4.41 -5.81
CA ALA A 32 -0.58 4.49 -5.57
C ALA A 32 -0.25 5.24 -4.28
N GLY A 33 -0.92 6.37 -4.03
CA GLY A 33 -0.75 7.14 -2.80
C GLY A 33 -1.21 6.40 -1.55
N LEU A 34 -2.26 5.58 -1.65
CA LEU A 34 -2.72 4.74 -0.55
C LEU A 34 -1.72 3.62 -0.23
N LEU A 35 -1.19 2.95 -1.25
CA LEU A 35 -0.16 1.93 -1.09
C LEU A 35 1.10 2.50 -0.44
N ALA A 36 1.55 3.69 -0.86
CA ALA A 36 2.68 4.37 -0.26
C ALA A 36 2.45 4.69 1.23
N TYR A 37 1.26 5.17 1.61
CA TYR A 37 0.93 5.45 3.02
C TYR A 37 0.99 4.20 3.89
N LEU A 38 0.56 3.05 3.35
CA LEU A 38 0.56 1.78 4.06
C LEU A 38 1.93 1.06 4.01
N GLY A 39 2.92 1.61 3.29
CA GLY A 39 4.20 0.92 3.05
C GLY A 39 4.07 -0.31 2.14
N LEU A 40 3.02 -0.38 1.32
CA LEU A 40 2.69 -1.48 0.42
C LEU A 40 3.09 -1.19 -1.03
N GLY A 41 4.13 -0.38 -1.25
CA GLY A 41 4.66 -0.09 -2.58
C GLY A 41 5.49 -1.25 -3.17
N GLU A 42 6.26 -0.96 -4.22
CA GLU A 42 7.24 -1.91 -4.78
C GLU A 42 8.19 -2.42 -3.69
N GLY A 43 8.37 -3.74 -3.60
CA GLY A 43 9.18 -4.38 -2.55
C GLY A 43 8.49 -4.54 -1.18
N SER A 44 7.17 -4.31 -1.09
CA SER A 44 6.35 -4.56 0.11
C SER A 44 6.61 -5.92 0.75
N ALA A 45 6.62 -5.96 2.09
CA ALA A 45 6.74 -7.08 3.06
C ALA A 45 7.68 -8.26 2.73
N LEU A 46 7.60 -8.80 1.53
CA LEU A 46 8.45 -9.82 0.93
C LEU A 46 8.96 -9.30 -0.42
N PRO A 47 10.13 -8.65 -0.45
CA PRO A 47 10.79 -8.29 -1.70
C PRO A 47 10.95 -9.49 -2.63
N VAL A 48 10.91 -9.25 -3.94
CA VAL A 48 11.16 -10.28 -4.96
C VAL A 48 12.53 -10.91 -4.70
N GLY A 49 12.57 -12.25 -4.70
CA GLY A 49 13.78 -13.03 -4.40
C GLY A 49 13.87 -13.57 -2.97
N VAL A 50 13.01 -13.12 -2.04
CA VAL A 50 12.97 -13.69 -0.68
C VAL A 50 12.41 -15.13 -0.69
N PRO A 51 13.16 -16.13 -0.20
CA PRO A 51 12.66 -17.49 -0.10
C PRO A 51 11.61 -17.62 1.01
N VAL A 52 10.45 -18.19 0.67
CA VAL A 52 9.34 -18.41 1.62
C VAL A 52 9.07 -19.90 1.77
N PRO A 53 8.98 -20.44 3.00
CA PRO A 53 8.55 -21.82 3.23
C PRO A 53 7.14 -22.06 2.70
N TRP A 54 6.97 -23.05 1.84
CA TRP A 54 5.67 -23.41 1.27
C TRP A 54 5.27 -24.85 1.66
N PRO A 55 4.03 -25.09 2.12
CA PRO A 55 3.63 -26.40 2.64
C PRO A 55 3.32 -27.45 1.55
N SER A 56 3.33 -27.07 0.28
CA SER A 56 3.02 -27.96 -0.86
C SER A 56 4.22 -28.12 -1.79
N ALA A 57 4.28 -29.24 -2.51
CA ALA A 57 5.32 -29.49 -3.51
C ALA A 57 5.20 -28.58 -4.74
N THR A 58 3.97 -28.09 -5.02
CA THR A 58 3.68 -27.20 -6.14
C THR A 58 3.56 -25.76 -5.64
N PRO A 59 4.45 -24.84 -6.06
CA PRO A 59 4.31 -23.42 -5.72
C PRO A 59 3.10 -22.80 -6.44
N PRO A 60 2.54 -21.71 -5.90
CA PRO A 60 1.48 -20.96 -6.58
C PRO A 60 2.03 -20.23 -7.82
N THR A 61 1.14 -19.80 -8.72
CA THR A 61 1.51 -19.00 -9.90
C THR A 61 2.31 -17.76 -9.50
N GLY A 62 3.39 -17.46 -10.25
CA GLY A 62 4.27 -16.33 -9.98
C GLY A 62 5.41 -16.62 -8.98
N TRP A 63 5.49 -17.85 -8.44
CA TRP A 63 6.56 -18.26 -7.53
C TRP A 63 7.47 -19.31 -8.18
N LEU A 64 8.78 -19.18 -7.94
CA LEU A 64 9.78 -20.16 -8.35
C LEU A 64 10.19 -21.04 -7.17
N LYS A 65 10.43 -22.33 -7.45
CA LYS A 65 10.96 -23.25 -6.46
C LYS A 65 12.45 -22.95 -6.22
N CYS A 66 12.85 -22.73 -4.96
CA CYS A 66 14.26 -22.55 -4.58
C CYS A 66 15.03 -23.90 -4.58
N ASN A 67 15.29 -24.48 -5.76
CA ASN A 67 15.96 -25.78 -5.92
C ASN A 67 17.26 -25.73 -6.75
N GLY A 68 17.78 -24.54 -7.03
CA GLY A 68 18.98 -24.35 -7.85
C GLY A 68 18.77 -24.55 -9.35
N ALA A 69 17.53 -24.67 -9.82
CA ALA A 69 17.24 -24.60 -11.25
C ALA A 69 17.54 -23.19 -11.80
N ALA A 70 17.99 -23.12 -13.06
CA ALA A 70 18.16 -21.85 -13.75
C ALA A 70 16.79 -21.24 -14.10
N PHE A 71 16.74 -19.90 -14.17
CA PHE A 71 15.58 -19.13 -14.62
C PHE A 71 16.01 -18.11 -15.69
N SER A 72 15.05 -17.59 -16.48
CA SER A 72 15.32 -16.53 -17.47
C SER A 72 15.27 -15.17 -16.80
N ALA A 73 16.33 -14.38 -16.99
CA ALA A 73 16.37 -12.99 -16.52
C ALA A 73 15.42 -12.08 -17.31
N GLU A 74 15.09 -12.43 -18.55
CA GLU A 74 14.11 -11.71 -19.35
C GLU A 74 12.68 -11.89 -18.84
N GLU A 75 12.35 -13.10 -18.36
CA GLU A 75 11.04 -13.40 -17.78
C GLU A 75 10.92 -12.91 -16.33
N TYR A 76 12.04 -12.92 -15.59
CA TYR A 76 12.11 -12.50 -14.19
C TYR A 76 13.18 -11.43 -13.96
N PRO A 77 13.01 -10.21 -14.51
CA PRO A 77 14.04 -9.16 -14.45
C PRO A 77 14.31 -8.66 -13.03
N GLU A 78 13.34 -8.77 -12.13
CA GLU A 78 13.49 -8.38 -10.71
C GLU A 78 14.20 -9.44 -9.86
N LEU A 79 14.41 -10.66 -10.39
CA LEU A 79 15.14 -11.74 -9.72
C LEU A 79 16.60 -11.85 -10.16
N ALA A 80 17.01 -11.14 -11.22
CA ALA A 80 18.31 -11.26 -11.88
C ALA A 80 19.37 -10.29 -11.36
#